data_AF-A0A1E2S3G4-F1
#
_entry.id   AF-A0A1E2S3G4-F1
#
_cell.length_a   1.000
_cell.length_b   1.000
_cell.length_c   1.000
_cell.angle_alpha   90.00
_cell.angle_beta   90.00
_cell.angle_gamma   90.00
#
_symmetry.space_group_name_H-M   'P 1'
#
loop_
_entity.id
_entity.type
_entity.pdbx_description
1 polymer ?
#
loop_
_entity_poly.entity_id
_entity_poly.type
_entity_poly.pdbx_seq_one_letter_code
_entity_poly.pdbx_strand_id
1 'polypeptide(L)'
;MHFVLVHGWGFHPGIFDALAERLEGEVSRVDLGFVSGGPQDALKPSDDWPRDAIAIGHSLGVLWLLHERPQSFRALVSLQGFDAFAAHIGRAKVAAMRKALERDPYGFMRMFWKGCGADPFVPEDALNVDRLGEGLDWLMTWDESEARATLDRPILPLASRDDVIVPQAISATVWREAVEWSGDCGHLLPARYPAWCADRIMRLADEVGAERQPAVNEIIDDDTP
;
A
#
# COMPACT_ATOMS: atom_id res chain seq x y z
N MET A 1 -12.30 -13.08 6.32
CA MET A 1 -11.77 -12.12 5.33
C MET A 1 -10.28 -12.33 5.24
N HIS A 2 -9.66 -12.11 4.07
CA HIS A 2 -8.21 -12.13 3.91
C HIS A 2 -7.71 -10.74 3.51
N PHE A 3 -6.70 -10.24 4.19
CA PHE A 3 -6.03 -8.99 3.87
C PHE A 3 -4.62 -9.28 3.39
N VAL A 4 -4.19 -8.69 2.29
CA VAL A 4 -2.80 -8.80 1.88
C VAL A 4 -2.12 -7.45 1.73
N LEU A 5 -1.04 -7.29 2.48
CA LEU A 5 -0.39 -6.00 2.72
C LEU A 5 0.95 -5.96 1.97
N VAL A 6 1.15 -4.94 1.13
CA VAL A 6 2.36 -4.72 0.33
C VAL A 6 3.01 -3.40 0.73
N HIS A 7 4.26 -3.46 1.19
CA HIS A 7 4.95 -2.29 1.74
C HIS A 7 5.53 -1.38 0.66
N GLY A 8 5.92 -0.17 1.06
CA GLY A 8 6.59 0.80 0.20
C GLY A 8 8.09 0.56 0.02
N TRP A 9 8.70 1.35 -0.88
CA TRP A 9 10.13 1.35 -1.14
C TRP A 9 10.94 1.67 0.12
N GLY A 10 12.06 0.98 0.33
CA GLY A 10 12.97 1.28 1.44
C GLY A 10 12.57 0.70 2.80
N PHE A 11 11.50 -0.09 2.86
CA PHE A 11 11.02 -0.77 4.06
C PHE A 11 10.87 -2.28 3.81
N HIS A 12 10.53 -3.01 4.86
CA HIS A 12 10.06 -4.40 4.82
C HIS A 12 8.64 -4.47 5.44
N PRO A 13 7.93 -5.61 5.42
CA PRO A 13 6.54 -5.67 5.82
C PRO A 13 6.22 -5.35 7.29
N GLY A 14 7.22 -5.35 8.18
CA GLY A 14 7.06 -4.95 9.59
C GLY A 14 6.47 -3.55 9.81
N ILE A 15 6.45 -2.66 8.79
CA ILE A 15 5.73 -1.38 8.89
C ILE A 15 4.22 -1.54 9.15
N PHE A 16 3.68 -2.75 8.92
CA PHE A 16 2.28 -3.07 9.11
C PHE A 16 1.98 -3.81 10.41
N ASP A 17 2.96 -4.09 11.28
CA ASP A 17 2.75 -4.94 12.46
C ASP A 17 1.57 -4.46 13.31
N ALA A 18 1.56 -3.17 13.66
CA ALA A 18 0.48 -2.59 14.45
C ALA A 18 -0.87 -2.55 13.71
N LEU A 19 -0.88 -2.41 12.39
CA LEU A 19 -2.12 -2.45 11.61
C LEU A 19 -2.68 -3.87 11.55
N ALA A 20 -1.83 -4.85 11.25
CA ALA A 20 -2.21 -6.25 11.11
C ALA A 20 -2.85 -6.82 12.39
N GLU A 21 -2.36 -6.44 13.57
CA GLU A 21 -2.95 -6.81 14.87
C GLU A 21 -4.40 -6.34 15.06
N ARG A 22 -4.86 -5.38 14.24
CA ARG A 22 -6.19 -4.75 14.36
C ARG A 22 -7.16 -5.17 13.25
N LEU A 23 -6.70 -5.95 12.28
CA LEU A 23 -7.57 -6.45 11.21
C LEU A 23 -8.21 -7.77 11.64
N GLU A 24 -9.52 -7.86 11.55
CA GLU A 24 -10.26 -9.08 11.87
C GLU A 24 -10.29 -10.02 10.64
N GLY A 25 -9.30 -10.91 10.55
CA GLY A 25 -9.20 -11.88 9.47
C GLY A 25 -7.80 -12.45 9.33
N GLU A 26 -7.59 -13.23 8.27
CA GLU A 26 -6.25 -13.68 7.90
C GLU A 26 -5.48 -12.52 7.27
N VAL A 27 -4.22 -12.36 7.68
CA VAL A 27 -3.35 -11.30 7.17
C VAL A 27 -2.12 -11.95 6.57
N SER A 28 -1.87 -11.68 5.30
CA SER A 28 -0.59 -11.97 4.65
C SER A 28 0.14 -10.68 4.34
N ARG A 29 1.47 -10.76 4.30
CA ARG A 29 2.35 -9.63 4.04
C ARG A 29 3.29 -10.00 2.92
N VAL A 30 3.43 -9.14 1.91
CA VAL A 30 4.36 -9.35 0.79
C VAL A 30 5.64 -8.57 1.07
N ASP A 31 6.77 -9.27 1.06
CA ASP A 31 8.09 -8.65 1.14
C ASP A 31 8.65 -8.41 -0.27
N LEU A 32 8.81 -7.15 -0.64
CA LEU A 32 9.41 -6.74 -1.91
C LEU A 32 10.95 -6.83 -1.87
N GLY A 33 11.56 -7.07 -0.70
CA GLY A 33 12.98 -7.43 -0.57
C GLY A 33 13.97 -6.27 -0.53
N PHE A 34 13.50 -5.05 -0.25
CA PHE A 34 14.36 -3.85 -0.21
C PHE A 34 15.34 -3.84 0.96
N VAL A 35 14.92 -4.37 2.10
CA VAL A 35 15.73 -4.50 3.31
C VAL A 35 15.41 -5.82 4.01
N SER A 36 16.38 -6.39 4.72
CA SER A 36 16.18 -7.58 5.56
C SER A 36 15.72 -7.22 6.97
N GLY A 37 15.33 -8.23 7.77
CA GLY A 37 14.86 -8.06 9.16
C GLY A 37 13.34 -8.06 9.33
N GLY A 38 12.58 -8.27 8.24
CA GLY A 38 11.12 -8.37 8.29
C GLY A 38 10.58 -9.69 8.85
N PRO A 39 9.25 -9.81 8.95
CA PRO A 39 8.57 -11.04 9.37
C PRO A 39 8.97 -12.24 8.51
N GLN A 40 9.31 -13.37 9.15
CA GLN A 40 9.83 -14.56 8.47
C GLN A 40 8.78 -15.32 7.64
N ASP A 41 7.51 -15.09 7.94
CA ASP A 41 6.34 -15.66 7.27
C ASP A 41 5.81 -14.76 6.13
N ALA A 42 6.53 -13.68 5.80
CA ALA A 42 6.16 -12.84 4.67
C ALA A 42 6.23 -13.62 3.34
N LEU A 43 5.20 -13.42 2.53
CA LEU A 43 5.11 -13.94 1.17
C LEU A 43 6.14 -13.26 0.27
N LYS A 44 6.69 -14.01 -0.68
CA LYS A 44 7.46 -13.45 -1.78
C LYS A 44 6.53 -12.84 -2.83
N PRO A 45 7.01 -11.90 -3.67
CA PRO A 45 6.16 -11.28 -4.69
C PRO A 45 5.56 -12.27 -5.70
N SER A 46 6.27 -13.38 -5.93
CA SER A 46 5.86 -14.47 -6.82
C SER A 46 4.83 -15.43 -6.23
N ASP A 47 4.62 -15.39 -4.91
CA ASP A 47 3.75 -16.35 -4.25
C ASP A 47 2.28 -16.07 -4.60
N ASP A 48 1.48 -17.12 -4.60
CA ASP A 48 0.04 -16.99 -4.75
C ASP A 48 -0.58 -16.48 -3.45
N TRP A 49 -1.66 -15.73 -3.61
CA TRP A 49 -2.47 -15.22 -2.52
C TRP A 49 -3.96 -15.32 -2.89
N PRO A 50 -4.89 -15.30 -1.93
CA PRO A 50 -6.30 -15.49 -2.26
C PRO A 50 -6.84 -14.39 -3.16
N ARG A 51 -7.43 -14.76 -4.31
CA ARG A 51 -8.07 -13.83 -5.26
C ARG A 51 -9.18 -12.98 -4.65
N ASP A 52 -9.66 -13.44 -3.50
CA ASP A 52 -10.82 -12.93 -2.82
C ASP A 52 -10.44 -12.00 -1.65
N ALA A 53 -9.14 -11.70 -1.53
CA ALA A 53 -8.55 -10.81 -0.54
C ALA A 53 -8.78 -9.32 -0.82
N ILE A 54 -8.67 -8.53 0.24
CA ILE A 54 -8.54 -7.06 0.17
C ILE A 54 -7.05 -6.74 0.11
N ALA A 55 -6.62 -6.13 -1.00
CA ALA A 55 -5.23 -5.75 -1.18
C ALA A 55 -4.99 -4.37 -0.55
N ILE A 56 -3.93 -4.25 0.23
CA ILE A 56 -3.57 -3.03 0.95
C ILE A 56 -2.14 -2.68 0.56
N GLY A 57 -1.96 -1.60 -0.19
CA GLY A 57 -0.63 -1.12 -0.56
C GLY A 57 -0.24 0.11 0.26
N HIS A 58 1.04 0.22 0.63
CA HIS A 58 1.62 1.47 1.11
C HIS A 58 2.54 2.07 0.06
N SER A 59 2.33 3.33 -0.32
CA SER A 59 3.23 4.05 -1.24
C SER A 59 3.48 3.25 -2.53
N LEU A 60 4.73 2.89 -2.84
CA LEU A 60 5.11 2.00 -3.94
C LEU A 60 4.32 0.67 -3.95
N GLY A 61 3.93 0.12 -2.80
CA GLY A 61 3.14 -1.10 -2.73
C GLY A 61 1.79 -0.98 -3.45
N VAL A 62 1.18 0.22 -3.50
CA VAL A 62 -0.05 0.45 -4.29
C VAL A 62 0.24 0.38 -5.78
N LEU A 63 1.32 1.03 -6.22
CA LEU A 63 1.75 1.00 -7.61
C LEU A 63 2.08 -0.42 -8.05
N TRP A 64 2.77 -1.20 -7.20
CA TRP A 64 3.07 -2.60 -7.45
C TRP A 64 1.81 -3.45 -7.59
N LEU A 65 0.79 -3.23 -6.76
CA LEU A 65 -0.50 -3.93 -6.85
C LEU A 65 -1.23 -3.65 -8.16
N LEU A 66 -1.23 -2.39 -8.59
CA LEU A 66 -1.84 -1.98 -9.86
C LEU A 66 -1.09 -2.59 -11.06
N HIS A 67 0.24 -2.67 -10.99
CA HIS A 67 1.08 -3.22 -12.07
C HIS A 67 0.96 -4.74 -12.17
N GLU A 68 1.19 -5.45 -11.07
CA GLU A 68 1.36 -6.91 -11.07
C GLU A 68 0.05 -7.67 -10.86
N ARG A 69 -0.92 -7.06 -10.15
CA ARG A 69 -2.11 -7.75 -9.64
C ARG A 69 -3.44 -7.01 -9.87
N PRO A 70 -3.67 -6.26 -10.97
CA PRO A 70 -4.82 -5.35 -11.12
C PRO A 70 -6.21 -6.01 -11.01
N GLN A 71 -6.31 -7.34 -11.11
CA GLN A 71 -7.57 -8.09 -11.04
C GLN A 71 -7.55 -9.24 -10.01
N SER A 72 -6.57 -9.25 -9.11
CA SER A 72 -6.37 -10.38 -8.17
C SER A 72 -6.84 -10.09 -6.75
N PHE A 73 -7.68 -9.08 -6.55
CA PHE A 73 -8.24 -8.69 -5.25
C PHE A 73 -9.68 -8.19 -5.40
N ARG A 74 -10.44 -8.22 -4.31
CA ARG A 74 -11.82 -7.71 -4.27
C ARG A 74 -11.92 -6.21 -4.13
N ALA A 75 -10.98 -5.62 -3.40
CA ALA A 75 -10.92 -4.19 -3.17
C ALA A 75 -9.46 -3.79 -2.94
N LEU A 76 -9.17 -2.51 -3.19
CA LEU A 76 -7.85 -1.91 -3.00
C LEU A 76 -7.90 -0.85 -1.91
N VAL A 77 -7.04 -0.96 -0.92
CA VAL A 77 -6.76 0.11 0.04
C VAL A 77 -5.42 0.72 -0.32
N SER A 78 -5.43 2.02 -0.60
CA SER A 78 -4.22 2.79 -0.89
C SER A 78 -3.81 3.57 0.35
N LEU A 79 -2.70 3.21 0.97
CA LEU A 79 -2.10 3.95 2.09
C LEU A 79 -1.00 4.86 1.56
N GLN A 80 -1.30 6.14 1.39
CA GLN A 80 -0.37 7.15 0.85
C GLN A 80 0.20 6.74 -0.53
N GLY A 81 -0.61 6.06 -1.33
CA GLY A 81 -0.21 5.54 -2.65
C GLY A 81 -0.46 6.51 -3.80
N PHE A 82 0.03 6.10 -4.97
CA PHE A 82 -0.05 6.80 -6.25
C PHE A 82 -0.07 5.78 -7.40
N ASP A 83 -0.47 6.23 -8.58
CA ASP A 83 -0.52 5.41 -9.81
C ASP A 83 0.68 5.63 -10.74
N ALA A 84 1.40 6.75 -10.63
CA ALA A 84 2.59 7.03 -11.46
C ALA A 84 3.55 8.02 -10.77
N PHE A 85 4.49 7.54 -9.94
CA PHE A 85 5.31 8.42 -9.09
C PHE A 85 6.08 9.50 -9.88
N ALA A 86 6.84 9.08 -10.89
CA ALA A 86 7.66 10.00 -11.67
C ALA A 86 6.84 11.00 -12.51
N ALA A 87 5.60 10.67 -12.86
CA ALA A 87 4.69 11.59 -13.55
C ALA A 87 4.29 12.76 -12.62
N HIS A 88 4.09 12.49 -11.33
CA HIS A 88 3.64 13.49 -10.36
C HIS A 88 4.80 14.25 -9.69
N ILE A 89 5.90 13.56 -9.39
CA ILE A 89 7.05 14.12 -8.65
C ILE A 89 8.16 14.63 -9.59
N GLY A 90 8.14 14.17 -10.84
CA GLY A 90 9.13 14.49 -11.87
C GLY A 90 10.27 13.47 -11.94
N ARG A 91 10.52 12.97 -13.16
CA ARG A 91 11.60 12.01 -13.48
C ARG A 91 12.98 12.46 -12.98
N ALA A 92 13.29 13.76 -13.03
CA ALA A 92 14.57 14.29 -12.57
C ALA A 92 14.82 14.02 -11.06
N LYS A 93 13.77 14.05 -10.23
CA LYS A 93 13.88 13.78 -8.80
C LYS A 93 14.15 12.29 -8.54
N VAL A 94 13.49 11.38 -9.26
CA VAL A 94 13.76 9.94 -9.16
C VAL A 94 15.18 9.61 -9.65
N ALA A 95 15.65 10.23 -10.74
CA ALA A 95 17.03 10.08 -11.20
C ALA A 95 18.05 10.59 -10.17
N ALA A 96 17.74 11.67 -9.45
CA ALA A 96 18.58 12.17 -8.37
C ALA A 96 18.60 11.20 -7.17
N MET A 97 17.47 10.59 -6.82
CA MET A 97 17.40 9.54 -5.79
C MET A 97 18.28 8.34 -6.16
N ARG A 98 18.25 7.90 -7.43
CA ARG A 98 19.10 6.81 -7.93
C ARG A 98 20.59 7.13 -7.78
N LYS A 99 21.02 8.32 -8.22
CA LYS A 99 22.40 8.77 -8.06
C LYS A 99 22.82 8.91 -6.59
N ALA A 100 21.90 9.31 -5.71
CA ALA A 100 22.18 9.40 -4.28
C ALA A 100 22.37 8.00 -3.66
N LEU A 101 21.50 7.04 -4.02
CA LEU A 101 21.60 5.65 -3.61
C LEU A 101 22.93 5.02 -4.08
N GLU A 102 23.33 5.25 -5.33
CA GLU A 102 24.60 4.73 -5.88
C GLU A 102 25.84 5.28 -5.16
N ARG A 103 25.79 6.52 -4.68
CA ARG A 103 26.93 7.19 -4.06
C ARG A 103 27.11 6.84 -2.58
N ASP A 104 26.03 6.82 -1.83
CA ASP A 104 26.01 6.59 -0.38
C ASP A 104 24.66 5.96 0.00
N PRO A 105 24.52 4.63 -0.17
CA PRO A 105 23.24 3.96 0.00
C PRO A 105 22.65 4.19 1.39
N TYR A 106 23.44 3.93 2.45
CA TYR A 106 22.94 4.03 3.81
C TYR A 106 22.70 5.47 4.26
N GLY A 107 23.60 6.40 3.90
CA GLY A 107 23.37 7.82 4.17
C GLY A 107 22.11 8.35 3.50
N PHE A 108 21.86 7.97 2.24
CA PHE A 108 20.63 8.29 1.53
C PHE A 108 19.40 7.68 2.20
N MET A 109 19.43 6.39 2.54
CA MET A 109 18.32 5.70 3.21
C MET A 109 17.98 6.35 4.56
N ARG A 110 18.97 6.75 5.36
CA ARG A 110 18.71 7.48 6.62
C ARG A 110 18.01 8.81 6.40
N MET A 111 18.38 9.56 5.37
CA MET A 111 17.68 10.81 5.01
C MET A 111 16.25 10.53 4.53
N PHE A 112 16.07 9.47 3.74
CA PHE A 112 14.75 9.05 3.27
C PHE A 112 13.83 8.66 4.44
N TRP A 113 14.27 7.77 5.35
CA TRP A 113 13.49 7.36 6.51
C TRP A 113 13.14 8.54 7.42
N LYS A 114 14.10 9.45 7.65
CA LYS A 114 13.82 10.69 8.37
C LYS A 114 12.74 11.53 7.68
N GLY A 115 12.76 11.62 6.35
CA GLY A 115 11.71 12.26 5.56
C GLY A 115 10.36 11.55 5.69
N CYS A 116 10.34 10.23 5.81
CA CYS A 116 9.12 9.46 6.09
C CYS A 116 8.60 9.63 7.54
N GLY A 117 9.39 10.25 8.43
CA GLY A 117 9.08 10.37 9.86
C GLY A 117 9.48 9.15 10.68
N ALA A 118 10.49 8.39 10.24
CA ALA A 118 11.09 7.28 10.98
C ALA A 118 12.53 7.58 11.40
N ASP A 119 12.94 6.97 12.51
CA ASP A 119 14.35 6.75 12.81
C ASP A 119 14.96 5.79 11.76
N PRO A 120 16.29 5.63 11.71
CA PRO A 120 16.91 4.61 10.87
C PRO A 120 16.24 3.25 11.06
N PHE A 121 15.64 2.73 10.00
CA PHE A 121 14.70 1.61 10.07
C PHE A 121 15.42 0.27 10.24
N VAL A 122 16.56 0.10 9.56
CA VAL A 122 17.42 -1.08 9.64
C VAL A 122 18.90 -0.64 9.66
N PRO A 123 19.84 -1.48 10.12
CA PRO A 123 21.27 -1.24 9.96
C PRO A 123 21.71 -1.29 8.49
N GLU A 124 22.93 -0.82 8.22
CA GLU A 124 23.49 -0.73 6.86
C GLU A 124 23.61 -2.08 6.15
N ASP A 125 24.04 -3.11 6.86
CA ASP A 125 24.22 -4.47 6.35
C ASP A 125 22.89 -5.17 6.00
N ALA A 126 21.77 -4.61 6.44
CA ALA A 126 20.45 -5.10 6.10
C ALA A 126 19.90 -4.53 4.77
N LEU A 127 20.58 -3.56 4.14
CA LEU A 127 20.14 -3.00 2.87
C LEU A 127 20.37 -3.96 1.70
N ASN A 128 19.35 -4.12 0.86
CA ASN A 128 19.50 -4.74 -0.46
C ASN A 128 19.59 -3.64 -1.52
N VAL A 129 20.80 -3.15 -1.77
CA VAL A 129 21.04 -1.99 -2.65
C VAL A 129 20.58 -2.25 -4.09
N ASP A 130 20.79 -3.46 -4.61
CA ASP A 130 20.35 -3.81 -5.96
C ASP A 130 18.83 -3.75 -6.07
N ARG A 131 18.12 -4.32 -5.09
CA ARG A 131 16.64 -4.31 -5.06
C ARG A 131 16.09 -2.90 -4.82
N LEU A 132 16.75 -2.08 -4.01
CA LEU A 132 16.42 -0.66 -3.86
C LEU A 132 16.56 0.08 -5.19
N GLY A 133 17.62 -0.21 -5.96
CA GLY A 133 17.82 0.32 -7.30
C GLY A 133 16.71 -0.08 -8.27
N GLU A 134 16.32 -1.36 -8.27
CA GLU A 134 15.21 -1.87 -9.06
C GLU A 134 13.88 -1.18 -8.71
N GLY A 135 13.60 -0.99 -7.42
CA GLY A 135 12.41 -0.26 -6.98
C GLY A 135 12.39 1.21 -7.42
N LEU A 136 13.55 1.87 -7.54
CA LEU A 136 13.65 3.21 -8.14
C LEU A 136 13.40 3.18 -9.66
N ASP A 137 13.78 2.09 -10.33
CA ASP A 137 13.47 1.90 -11.75
C ASP A 137 11.96 1.73 -11.95
N TRP A 138 11.27 0.98 -11.11
CA TRP A 138 9.80 0.91 -11.11
C TRP A 138 9.17 2.29 -10.91
N LEU A 139 9.59 3.04 -9.88
CA LEU A 139 9.11 4.40 -9.62
C LEU A 139 9.38 5.37 -10.79
N MET A 140 10.42 5.11 -11.58
CA MET A 140 10.78 5.89 -12.77
C MET A 140 9.91 5.54 -13.97
N THR A 141 9.57 4.27 -14.17
CA THR A 141 9.04 3.78 -15.45
C THR A 141 7.58 3.39 -15.42
N TRP A 142 7.05 2.90 -14.30
CA TRP A 142 5.66 2.46 -14.21
C TRP A 142 4.69 3.64 -14.15
N ASP A 143 3.60 3.50 -14.91
CA ASP A 143 2.47 4.41 -14.98
C ASP A 143 1.20 3.57 -15.08
N GLU A 144 0.54 3.40 -13.94
CA GLU A 144 -0.64 2.57 -13.78
C GLU A 144 -1.91 3.44 -13.69
N SER A 145 -1.87 4.64 -14.26
CA SER A 145 -3.02 5.55 -14.25
C SER A 145 -4.24 4.98 -14.98
N GLU A 146 -4.02 4.22 -16.05
CA GLU A 146 -5.07 3.50 -16.78
C GLU A 146 -5.61 2.31 -15.98
N ALA A 147 -4.71 1.49 -15.41
CA ALA A 147 -5.11 0.36 -14.57
C ALA A 147 -5.94 0.83 -13.37
N ARG A 148 -5.53 1.93 -12.70
CA ARG A 148 -6.32 2.58 -11.65
C ARG A 148 -7.67 3.07 -12.17
N ALA A 149 -7.70 3.77 -13.29
CA ALA A 149 -8.92 4.40 -13.82
C ALA A 149 -9.97 3.38 -14.30
N THR A 150 -9.53 2.19 -14.71
CA THR A 150 -10.38 1.12 -15.24
C THR A 150 -10.68 0.02 -14.22
N LEU A 151 -10.15 0.14 -12.99
CA LEU A 151 -10.37 -0.82 -11.93
C LEU A 151 -11.86 -0.89 -11.54
N ASP A 152 -12.45 -2.08 -11.69
CA ASP A 152 -13.88 -2.34 -11.42
C ASP A 152 -14.15 -2.74 -9.95
N ARG A 153 -13.21 -2.42 -9.06
CA ARG A 153 -13.22 -2.79 -7.65
C ARG A 153 -13.29 -1.57 -6.76
N PRO A 154 -13.92 -1.66 -5.57
CA PRO A 154 -13.87 -0.59 -4.59
C PRO A 154 -12.42 -0.21 -4.25
N ILE A 155 -12.17 1.11 -4.21
CA ILE A 155 -10.88 1.68 -3.84
C ILE A 155 -11.08 2.60 -2.63
N LEU A 156 -10.27 2.41 -1.60
CA LEU A 156 -10.22 3.27 -0.42
C LEU A 156 -8.84 3.93 -0.30
N PRO A 157 -8.69 5.18 -0.77
CA PRO A 157 -7.46 5.93 -0.62
C PRO A 157 -7.41 6.68 0.71
N LEU A 158 -6.40 6.37 1.51
CA LEU A 158 -6.11 6.96 2.81
C LEU A 158 -4.79 7.73 2.74
N ALA A 159 -4.79 9.00 3.14
CA ALA A 159 -3.60 9.84 3.06
C ALA A 159 -3.46 10.82 4.22
N SER A 160 -2.24 11.29 4.46
CA SER A 160 -1.96 12.37 5.40
C SER A 160 -1.64 13.68 4.68
N ARG A 161 -1.98 14.80 5.32
CA ARG A 161 -1.77 16.15 4.77
C ARG A 161 -0.31 16.61 4.84
N ASP A 162 0.42 16.14 5.85
CA ASP A 162 1.82 16.48 6.10
C ASP A 162 2.83 15.52 5.45
N ASP A 163 2.38 14.62 4.57
CA ASP A 163 3.26 13.72 3.82
C ASP A 163 4.18 14.50 2.86
N VAL A 164 5.49 14.42 3.08
CA VAL A 164 6.50 15.07 2.24
C VAL A 164 6.98 14.21 1.06
N ILE A 165 6.69 12.91 1.09
CA ILE A 165 7.05 11.94 0.05
C ILE A 165 5.97 11.91 -1.03
N VAL A 166 4.71 11.84 -0.62
CA VAL A 166 3.52 11.94 -1.49
C VAL A 166 2.68 13.13 -1.02
N PRO A 167 3.03 14.37 -1.44
CA PRO A 167 2.32 15.57 -1.02
C PRO A 167 0.81 15.49 -1.27
N GLN A 168 0.05 16.17 -0.42
CA GLN A 168 -1.42 16.26 -0.49
C GLN A 168 -1.96 16.49 -1.91
N ALA A 169 -1.31 17.36 -2.69
CA ALA A 169 -1.70 17.66 -4.06
C ALA A 169 -1.68 16.43 -4.98
N ILE A 170 -0.73 15.52 -4.80
CA ILE A 170 -0.63 14.29 -5.58
C ILE A 170 -1.76 13.35 -5.22
N SER A 171 -1.98 13.09 -3.92
CA SER A 171 -3.09 12.23 -3.50
C SER A 171 -4.44 12.80 -3.96
N ALA A 172 -4.64 14.11 -3.89
CA ALA A 172 -5.84 14.76 -4.41
C ALA A 172 -5.97 14.65 -5.94
N THR A 173 -4.88 14.69 -6.70
CA THR A 173 -4.90 14.49 -8.15
C THR A 173 -5.21 13.03 -8.52
N VAL A 174 -4.56 12.07 -7.87
CA VAL A 174 -4.69 10.64 -8.18
C VAL A 174 -6.05 10.11 -7.74
N TRP A 175 -6.53 10.48 -6.56
CA TRP A 175 -7.68 9.85 -5.94
C TRP A 175 -8.91 10.77 -5.86
N ARG A 176 -8.77 12.05 -6.22
CA ARG A 176 -9.84 13.05 -6.26
C ARG A 176 -10.58 13.16 -4.92
N GLU A 177 -11.91 13.25 -4.94
CA GLU A 177 -12.78 13.34 -3.77
C GLU A 177 -12.82 12.07 -2.91
N ALA A 178 -12.27 10.94 -3.38
CA ALA A 178 -12.32 9.69 -2.63
C ALA A 178 -11.33 9.63 -1.45
N VAL A 179 -10.36 10.57 -1.35
CA VAL A 179 -9.33 10.52 -0.31
C VAL A 179 -9.92 10.80 1.07
N GLU A 180 -9.76 9.84 1.96
CA GLU A 180 -9.92 10.06 3.39
C GLU A 180 -8.61 10.56 4.01
N TRP A 181 -8.67 11.74 4.63
CA TRP A 181 -7.51 12.39 5.22
C TRP A 181 -7.37 12.06 6.70
N SER A 182 -6.19 11.58 7.11
CA SER A 182 -5.82 11.49 8.52
C SER A 182 -5.43 12.86 9.09
N GLY A 183 -5.17 12.91 10.40
CA GLY A 183 -4.33 13.97 10.98
C GLY A 183 -2.87 13.83 10.54
N ASP A 184 -2.02 14.72 11.03
CA ASP A 184 -0.60 14.78 10.68
C ASP A 184 0.15 13.53 11.15
N CYS A 185 0.74 12.78 10.22
CA CYS A 185 1.40 11.49 10.46
C CYS A 185 2.65 11.23 9.61
N GLY A 186 3.06 12.18 8.77
CA GLY A 186 4.10 11.97 7.77
C GLY A 186 3.74 10.86 6.77
N HIS A 187 4.75 10.09 6.33
CA HIS A 187 4.59 9.06 5.28
C HIS A 187 4.28 7.65 5.82
N LEU A 188 4.26 7.45 7.14
CA LEU A 188 4.12 6.13 7.76
C LEU A 188 2.76 5.96 8.45
N LEU A 189 1.69 6.34 7.76
CA LEU A 189 0.31 6.22 8.22
C LEU A 189 -0.04 4.85 8.85
N PRO A 190 0.26 3.67 8.24
CA PRO A 190 -0.07 2.38 8.86
C PRO A 190 0.62 2.13 10.20
N ALA A 191 1.79 2.73 10.45
CA ALA A 191 2.51 2.58 11.71
C ALA A 191 2.12 3.65 12.74
N ARG A 192 1.78 4.87 12.28
CA ARG A 192 1.49 6.02 13.13
C ARG A 192 0.03 6.09 13.59
N TYR A 193 -0.92 5.73 12.73
CA TYR A 193 -2.34 5.70 13.05
C TYR A 193 -2.98 4.35 12.69
N PRO A 194 -2.47 3.22 13.22
CA PRO A 194 -2.93 1.88 12.85
C PRO A 194 -4.42 1.65 13.14
N ALA A 195 -4.95 2.19 14.25
CA ALA A 195 -6.38 2.09 14.58
C ALA A 195 -7.26 2.84 13.58
N TRP A 196 -6.88 4.07 13.23
CA TRP A 196 -7.62 4.87 12.25
C TRP A 196 -7.65 4.20 10.88
N CYS A 197 -6.55 3.56 10.47
CA CYS A 197 -6.48 2.74 9.26
C CYS A 197 -7.39 1.51 9.37
N ALA A 198 -7.28 0.74 10.46
CA ALA A 198 -8.06 -0.48 10.66
C ALA A 198 -9.57 -0.20 10.62
N ASP A 199 -10.05 0.83 11.32
CA ASP A 199 -11.48 1.21 11.32
C ASP A 199 -12.02 1.44 9.90
N ARG A 200 -11.20 2.02 9.02
CA ARG A 200 -11.54 2.31 7.62
C ARG A 200 -11.52 1.08 6.74
N ILE A 201 -10.46 0.28 6.89
CA ILE A 201 -10.29 -0.97 6.17
C ILE A 201 -11.40 -1.95 6.52
N MET A 202 -11.80 -2.03 7.79
CA MET A 202 -12.88 -2.91 8.24
C MET A 202 -14.24 -2.46 7.72
N ARG A 203 -14.52 -1.15 7.65
CA ARG A 203 -15.76 -0.66 6.99
C ARG A 203 -15.84 -1.08 5.53
N LEU A 204 -14.75 -0.92 4.78
CA LEU A 204 -14.68 -1.42 3.40
C LEU A 204 -14.85 -2.94 3.33
N ALA A 205 -14.26 -3.68 4.27
CA ALA A 205 -14.38 -5.13 4.33
C ALA A 205 -15.82 -5.60 4.57
N ASP A 206 -16.56 -4.89 5.42
CA ASP A 206 -17.97 -5.16 5.70
C ASP A 206 -18.84 -4.86 4.46
N GLU A 207 -18.60 -3.74 3.78
CA GLU A 207 -19.30 -3.37 2.54
C GLU A 207 -19.11 -4.42 1.45
N VAL A 208 -17.86 -4.81 1.18
CA VAL A 208 -17.51 -5.83 0.18
C VAL A 208 -17.98 -7.23 0.61
N GLY A 209 -18.04 -7.49 1.91
CA GLY A 209 -18.55 -8.74 2.48
C GLY A 209 -20.06 -8.89 2.38
N ALA A 210 -20.81 -7.80 2.57
CA ALA A 210 -22.26 -7.77 2.50
C ALA A 210 -22.79 -8.02 1.08
N GLU A 211 -22.09 -7.55 0.04
CA GLU A 211 -22.39 -7.87 -1.37
C GLU A 211 -22.35 -9.39 -1.68
N ARG A 212 -21.76 -10.20 -0.79
CA ARG A 212 -21.64 -11.65 -0.91
C ARG A 212 -22.91 -12.41 -0.51
N GLN A 213 -23.82 -11.79 0.24
CA GLN A 213 -25.10 -12.40 0.61
C GLN A 213 -26.21 -11.87 -0.31
N PRO A 214 -26.71 -12.66 -1.29
CA PRO A 214 -27.96 -12.28 -1.93
C PRO A 214 -29.03 -12.22 -0.83
N ALA A 215 -29.85 -11.17 -0.85
CA ALA A 215 -31.04 -11.10 -0.02
C ALA A 215 -31.79 -12.42 -0.15
N VAL A 216 -31.86 -13.18 0.95
CA VAL A 216 -32.77 -14.32 1.03
C VAL A 216 -34.16 -13.70 0.99
N ASN A 217 -34.74 -13.63 -0.20
CA ASN A 217 -36.17 -13.39 -0.32
C ASN A 217 -36.82 -14.59 0.38
N GLU A 218 -37.31 -14.37 1.60
CA GLU A 218 -38.30 -15.24 2.22
C GLU A 218 -39.50 -15.30 1.27
N ILE A 219 -39.53 -16.34 0.44
CA ILE A 219 -40.76 -16.79 -0.20
C ILE A 219 -41.58 -17.37 0.95
N ILE A 220 -42.48 -16.56 1.49
CA ILE A 220 -43.59 -17.03 2.29
C ILE A 220 -44.54 -17.71 1.29
N ASP A 221 -44.33 -19.01 1.08
CA ASP A 221 -45.39 -19.90 0.60
C ASP A 221 -46.31 -20.14 1.80
N ASP A 222 -47.36 -19.32 1.91
CA ASP A 222 -48.51 -19.65 2.74
C ASP A 222 -49.54 -20.35 1.85
N ASP A 223 -49.23 -21.61 1.56
CA ASP A 223 -50.21 -22.60 1.12
C ASP A 223 -50.91 -23.08 2.41
N THR A 224 -52.14 -22.60 2.65
CA THR A 224 -53.07 -23.33 3.49
C THR A 224 -54.45 -23.47 2.81
N PRO A 225 -55.09 -24.65 2.96
CA PRO A 225 -56.06 -25.22 2.03
C PRO A 225 -57.49 -24.68 2.14
#